data_AF-K1V8W4-F1
#
_entry.id   AF-K1V8W4-F1
#
_cell.length_a   1.000
_cell.length_b   1.000
_cell.length_c   1.000
_cell.angle_alpha   90.00
_cell.angle_beta   90.00
_cell.angle_gamma   90.00
#
_symmetry.space_group_name_H-M   'P 1'
#
loop_
_entity.id
_entity.type
_entity.pdbx_description
1 polymer ?
#
loop_
_entity_poly.entity_id
_entity_poly.type
_entity_poly.pdbx_seq_one_letter_code
_entity_poly.pdbx_strand_id
1 'polypeptide(L)' 'MEAKYIHRELSAVIEEAYRYFSVITVTGPRQSGKTTLLRNLFSYLPYYSLENLDVRSFAENDPVAFLNQHTEGMI' A
#
# COMPACT_ATOMS: atom_id res chain seq x y z
N MET A 1 -0.65 19.59 18.32
CA MET A 1 0.08 19.95 17.08
C MET A 1 -0.22 18.87 16.07
N GLU A 2 -0.95 19.17 15.00
CA GLU A 2 -1.06 18.24 13.88
C GLU A 2 0.32 18.10 13.23
N ALA A 3 0.83 16.88 13.16
CA ALA A 3 2.10 16.62 12.49
C ALA A 3 1.91 16.83 10.98
N LYS A 4 2.48 17.91 10.44
CA LYS A 4 2.48 18.17 9.01
C LYS A 4 3.23 17.05 8.28
N TYR A 5 2.60 16.45 7.28
CA TYR A 5 3.24 15.43 6.44
C TYR A 5 4.48 16.01 5.75
N ILE A 6 5.59 15.27 5.82
CA ILE A 6 6.85 15.64 5.15
C ILE A 6 6.86 14.95 3.79
N HIS A 7 6.93 15.76 2.73
CA HIS A 7 7.07 15.27 1.37
C HIS A 7 8.28 14.35 1.24
N ARG A 8 8.11 13.22 0.53
CA ARG A 8 9.15 12.21 0.34
C ARG A 8 9.59 12.22 -1.11
N GLU A 9 10.90 12.28 -1.35
CA GLU A 9 11.45 12.25 -2.73
C GLU A 9 11.05 10.98 -3.50
N LEU A 10 10.88 9.86 -2.77
CA LEU A 10 10.45 8.58 -3.35
C LEU A 10 9.02 8.64 -3.94
N SER A 11 8.21 9.65 -3.60
CA SER A 11 6.83 9.78 -4.09
C SER A 11 6.73 9.76 -5.61
N ALA A 12 7.56 10.55 -6.30
CA ALA A 12 7.51 10.64 -7.76
C ALA A 12 7.82 9.30 -8.44
N VAL A 13 8.75 8.53 -7.89
CA VAL A 13 9.12 7.21 -8.42
C VAL A 13 7.99 6.20 -8.21
N ILE A 14 7.32 6.22 -7.06
CA ILE A 14 6.19 5.35 -6.76
C ILE A 14 4.99 5.67 -7.66
N GLU A 15 4.65 6.95 -7.81
CA GLU A 15 3.54 7.39 -8.68
C GLU A 15 3.78 7.04 -10.15
N GLU A 16 5.02 7.17 -10.62
CA GLU A 16 5.38 6.76 -11.98
C GLU A 16 5.30 5.25 -12.16
N ALA A 17 5.87 4.48 -11.22
CA ALA A 17 5.78 3.02 -11.25
C ALA A 17 4.33 2.53 -11.25
N TYR A 18 3.44 3.21 -10.52
CA TYR A 18 2.01 2.88 -10.44
C TYR A 18 1.28 2.93 -11.78
N ARG A 19 1.80 3.71 -12.75
CA ARG A 19 1.22 3.80 -14.10
C ARG A 19 1.54 2.58 -14.97
N TYR A 20 2.61 1.85 -14.64
CA TYR A 20 3.17 0.80 -15.51
C TYR A 20 3.11 -0.59 -14.91
N PHE A 21 3.16 -0.71 -13.58
CA PHE A 21 3.27 -1.99 -12.90
C PHE A 21 2.00 -2.30 -12.12
N SER A 22 1.48 -3.52 -12.30
CA SER A 22 0.33 -4.02 -11.53
C SER A 22 0.66 -4.29 -10.06
N VAL A 23 1.94 -4.50 -9.73
CA VAL A 23 2.41 -4.77 -8.37
C VAL A 23 3.68 -3.98 -8.10
N ILE A 24 3.70 -3.26 -6.98
CA ILE A 24 4.84 -2.46 -6.52
C ILE A 24 5.19 -2.85 -5.10
N THR A 25 6.46 -3.14 -4.85
CA THR A 25 6.97 -3.40 -3.50
C THR A 25 7.87 -2.26 -3.05
N VAL A 26 7.51 -1.61 -1.95
CA VAL A 26 8.34 -0.56 -1.32
C VAL A 26 9.09 -1.14 -0.14
N THR A 27 10.41 -1.20 -0.24
CA THR A 27 11.29 -1.73 0.81
C THR A 27 12.00 -0.62 1.59
N GLY A 28 12.66 -0.98 2.70
CA GLY A 28 13.46 -0.04 3.50
C GLY A 28 13.39 -0.33 5.01
N PRO A 29 14.20 0.38 5.83
CA PRO A 29 14.33 0.11 7.27
C PRO A 29 13.00 0.09 8.04
N ARG A 30 12.94 -0.68 9.13
CA ARG A 30 11.78 -0.65 10.04
C ARG A 30 11.56 0.79 10.54
N GLN A 31 10.28 1.20 10.66
CA GLN A 31 9.89 2.54 11.13
C GLN A 31 10.36 3.73 10.26
N SER A 32 10.78 3.51 9.01
CA SER A 32 11.12 4.60 8.09
C SER A 32 9.91 5.37 7.52
N GLY A 33 8.68 4.98 7.86
CA GLY A 33 7.45 5.67 7.43
C GLY A 33 6.86 5.18 6.09
N LYS A 34 7.23 3.98 5.61
CA LYS A 34 6.74 3.41 4.35
C LYS A 34 5.21 3.36 4.25
N THR A 35 4.55 2.82 5.27
CA THR A 35 3.08 2.75 5.31
C THR A 35 2.45 4.14 5.31
N THR A 36 3.05 5.11 6.01
CA THR A 36 2.59 6.50 6.00
C THR A 36 2.73 7.15 4.63
N LEU A 37 3.81 6.88 3.91
CA LEU A 37 4.02 7.35 2.54
C LEU A 37 2.95 6.78 1.60
N LEU A 38 2.78 5.46 1.57
CA LEU A 38 1.82 4.80 0.68
C LEU A 38 0.38 5.24 0.97
N ARG A 39 -0.02 5.29 2.25
CA ARG A 39 -1.36 5.75 2.64
C ARG A 39 -1.60 7.24 2.39
N ASN A 40 -0.54 8.04 2.23
CA ASN A 40 -0.66 9.44 1.84
C ASN A 40 -0.81 9.59 0.32
N LEU A 41 -0.01 8.89 -0.47
CA LEU A 41 -0.06 8.95 -1.94
C LEU A 41 -1.34 8.34 -2.51
N PHE A 42 -1.76 7.21 -1.94
CA PHE A 42 -2.91 6.44 -2.40
C PHE A 42 -4.01 6.42 -1.34
N SER A 43 -4.34 7.59 -0.79
CA SER A 43 -5.34 7.70 0.30
C SER A 43 -6.75 7.23 -0.08
N TYR A 44 -7.01 7.07 -1.37
CA TYR A 44 -8.25 6.55 -1.93
C TYR A 44 -8.26 5.03 -2.08
N LEU A 45 -7.10 4.36 -2.00
CA LEU A 45 -7.02 2.90 -2.03
C LEU A 45 -7.23 2.33 -0.62
N PRO A 46 -7.92 1.18 -0.51
CA PRO A 46 -8.03 0.48 0.75
C PRO A 46 -6.66 -0.06 1.19
N TYR A 47 -6.44 -0.07 2.51
CA TYR A 47 -5.22 -0.58 3.12
C TYR A 47 -5.50 -1.89 3.87
N TYR A 48 -4.77 -2.94 3.51
CA TYR A 48 -4.84 -4.26 4.12
C TYR A 48 -3.51 -4.63 4.77
N SER A 49 -3.54 -4.92 6.07
CA SER A 49 -2.37 -5.44 6.76
C SER A 49 -2.43 -6.96 6.83
N LEU A 50 -1.46 -7.65 6.24
CA LEU A 50 -1.29 -9.11 6.40
C LEU A 50 -0.77 -9.49 7.81
N GLU A 51 -0.49 -8.51 8.69
CA GLU A 51 -0.31 -8.78 10.12
C GLU A 51 -1.66 -9.08 10.81
N ASN A 52 -2.79 -8.67 10.20
CA ASN A 52 -4.11 -9.11 10.63
C ASN A 52 -4.33 -10.55 10.12
N LEU A 53 -4.57 -11.47 11.06
CA LEU A 53 -4.69 -12.90 10.77
C LEU A 53 -5.88 -13.25 9.87
N ASP A 54 -6.99 -12.53 9.97
CA ASP A 54 -8.18 -12.78 9.15
C ASP A 54 -7.93 -12.33 7.71
N VAL A 55 -7.32 -11.15 7.52
CA VAL A 55 -6.93 -10.64 6.21
C VAL A 55 -5.92 -11.58 5.54
N ARG A 56 -4.92 -12.01 6.30
CA ARG A 56 -3.91 -12.97 5.83
C ARG A 56 -4.54 -14.30 5.43
N SER A 57 -5.39 -14.87 6.29
CA SER A 57 -6.09 -16.12 6.03
C SER A 57 -6.92 -16.03 4.76
N PHE A 58 -7.62 -14.91 4.55
CA PHE A 58 -8.41 -14.72 3.34
C PHE A 58 -7.54 -14.61 2.08
N ALA A 59 -6.46 -13.82 2.13
CA ALA A 59 -5.52 -13.69 1.02
C ALA A 59 -4.82 -15.03 0.66
N GLU A 60 -4.51 -15.87 1.66
CA GLU A 60 -3.89 -17.18 1.46
C GLU A 60 -4.87 -18.22 0.92
N ASN A 61 -6.12 -18.24 1.42
CA ASN A 61 -7.10 -19.27 1.07
C ASN A 61 -7.88 -18.98 -0.21
N ASP A 62 -8.13 -17.71 -0.55
CA ASP A 62 -8.80 -17.30 -1.79
C ASP A 62 -8.20 -15.99 -2.36
N PRO A 63 -6.99 -16.07 -2.96
CA PRO A 63 -6.29 -14.88 -3.46
C PRO A 63 -7.04 -14.19 -4.61
N VAL A 64 -7.80 -14.93 -5.42
CA VAL A 64 -8.55 -14.36 -6.55
C VAL A 64 -9.71 -13.53 -6.02
N ALA A 65 -10.50 -14.05 -5.08
CA ALA A 65 -11.56 -13.27 -4.45
C ALA A 65 -11.00 -12.08 -3.66
N PHE A 66 -9.85 -12.24 -2.99
CA PHE A 66 -9.19 -11.15 -2.27
C PHE A 66 -8.80 -9.99 -3.18
N LEU A 67 -8.14 -10.26 -4.31
CA LEU A 67 -7.77 -9.24 -5.29
C LEU A 67 -9.00 -8.61 -5.97
N ASN A 68 -10.06 -9.39 -6.20
CA ASN A 68 -11.28 -8.91 -6.83
C ASN A 68 -12.17 -8.04 -5.92
N GLN A 69 -11.85 -7.90 -4.62
CA GLN A 69 -12.59 -6.96 -3.75
C GLN A 69 -12.44 -5.51 -4.22
N HIS A 70 -11.29 -5.16 -4.80
CA HIS A 70 -10.95 -3.80 -5.23
C HIS A 70 -10.25 -3.83 -6.58
N THR A 71 -11.03 -3.76 -7.64
CA THR A 71 -10.52 -3.76 -9.02
C THR A 71 -9.65 -2.53 -9.35
N GLU A 72 -9.76 -1.46 -8.56
CA GLU A 72 -8.92 -0.26 -8.67
C GLU A 72 -7.55 -0.40 -7.96
N GLY A 73 -7.33 -1.49 -7.22
CA GLY A 73 -6.10 -1.76 -6.48
C GLY A 73 -6.25 -1.64 -4.96
N MET A 74 -5.17 -1.93 -4.23
CA MET A 74 -5.09 -1.87 -2.78
C MET A 74 -3.64 -1.70 -2.31
N ILE A 75 -3.46 -1.28 -1.06
CA ILE A 75 -2.16 -1.18 -0.37
C ILE A 75 -2.01 -2.33 0.63
#